data_AF-A0A814EHR3-F1
#
_entry.id   AF-A0A814EHR3-F1
#
_cell.length_a   1.000
_cell.length_b   1.000
_cell.length_c   1.000
_cell.angle_alpha   90.00
_cell.angle_beta   90.00
_cell.angle_gamma   90.00
#
_symmetry.space_group_name_H-M   'P 1'
#
loop_
_entity.id
_entity.type
_entity.pdbx_description
1 polymer ?
#
loop_
_entity_poly.entity_id
_entity_poly.type
_entity_poly.pdbx_seq_one_letter_code
_entity_poly.pdbx_strand_id
1 'polypeptide(L)'
;MASTTDDDDETITVEFGCDYAKSSNAKCHGKYCDKEITKGSLRLSRLIPNPFIPQSSTREEQLMPVYYHVECFINYSRSGNENKKRVQNVEKDFQGFNELKKKDKDKLKKLFNYEEKIQEKLSETSPTANTNYLEHDQDKKYWQISIDNKTTKTKYGLLGEPDSNAIILYKDFSTQSEADKYFEKKTEEKLKHGYTMKKQTATRKNDQTSLSTTRKRKQSSTPPKSTPTKRQKTTSTKQQKTTSTKKSTSTRKQPIRSTRKKTK
;
A
#
# COMPACT_ATOMS: atom_id res chain seq x y z
N MET A 1 -27.36 28.11 31.42
CA MET A 1 -26.01 27.87 30.89
C MET A 1 -25.79 26.37 30.95
N ALA A 2 -26.05 25.67 29.85
CA ALA A 2 -25.83 24.23 29.77
C ALA A 2 -24.49 24.02 29.06
N SER A 3 -23.48 23.62 29.83
CA SER A 3 -22.18 23.21 29.29
C SER A 3 -22.38 21.88 28.56
N THR A 4 -22.29 21.92 27.24
CA THR A 4 -22.07 20.73 26.41
C THR A 4 -20.64 20.29 26.67
N THR A 5 -20.47 19.17 27.36
CA THR A 5 -19.22 18.41 27.34
C THR A 5 -19.05 17.90 25.92
N ASP A 6 -18.08 18.47 25.20
CA ASP A 6 -17.53 17.85 24.02
C ASP A 6 -16.97 16.50 24.45
N ASP A 7 -17.70 15.42 24.14
CA ASP A 7 -17.19 14.07 24.14
C ASP A 7 -16.09 14.01 23.07
N ASP A 8 -14.85 14.30 23.48
CA ASP A 8 -13.66 13.88 22.77
C ASP A 8 -13.76 12.36 22.61
N ASP A 9 -14.23 11.92 21.44
CA ASP A 9 -14.00 10.57 20.92
C ASP A 9 -12.47 10.40 20.93
N GLU A 10 -11.96 9.87 22.04
CA GLU A 10 -10.55 9.55 22.23
C GLU A 10 -10.26 8.38 21.30
N THR A 11 -10.13 8.72 20.02
CA THR A 11 -9.80 7.79 18.94
C THR A 11 -8.61 7.00 19.43
N ILE A 12 -8.82 5.70 19.64
CA ILE A 12 -7.82 4.77 20.15
C ILE A 12 -6.55 4.94 19.32
N THR A 13 -5.63 5.76 19.81
CA THR A 13 -4.41 6.07 19.07
C THR A 13 -3.56 4.83 19.13
N VAL A 14 -3.52 4.10 18.02
CA VAL A 14 -2.64 2.95 17.88
C VAL A 14 -1.21 3.43 18.08
N GLU A 15 -0.55 2.95 19.13
CA GLU A 15 0.85 3.26 19.42
C GLU A 15 1.74 2.12 18.94
N PHE A 16 2.98 2.45 18.59
CA PHE A 16 3.98 1.46 18.18
C PHE A 16 5.12 1.43 19.18
N GLY A 17 5.65 0.24 19.42
CA GLY A 17 6.78 0.03 20.31
C GLY A 17 7.89 -0.77 19.62
N CYS A 18 9.11 -0.62 20.10
CA CYS A 18 10.24 -1.43 19.70
C CYS A 18 11.13 -1.72 20.89
N ASP A 19 11.49 -2.99 21.06
CA ASP A 19 12.36 -3.45 22.14
C ASP A 19 13.15 -4.69 21.70
N TYR A 20 14.10 -5.09 22.56
CA TYR A 20 14.70 -6.42 22.47
C TYR A 20 13.88 -7.40 23.30
N ALA A 21 13.56 -8.56 22.72
CA ALA A 21 12.76 -9.57 23.38
C ALA A 21 13.35 -9.99 24.74
N LYS A 22 12.63 -9.74 25.83
CA LYS A 22 13.08 -10.09 27.19
C LYS A 22 13.03 -11.60 27.46
N SER A 23 12.16 -12.31 26.76
CA SER A 23 11.98 -13.77 26.80
C SER A 23 11.65 -14.31 25.41
N SER A 24 11.66 -15.63 25.24
CA SER A 24 11.28 -16.33 24.01
C SER A 24 9.80 -16.74 23.95
N ASN A 25 8.96 -16.20 24.84
CA ASN A 25 7.57 -16.66 24.99
C ASN A 25 6.60 -15.91 24.05
N ALA A 26 7.06 -14.83 23.41
CA ALA A 26 6.22 -14.02 22.53
C ALA A 26 6.12 -14.67 21.15
N LYS A 27 4.89 -14.86 20.66
CA LYS A 27 4.63 -15.29 19.28
C LYS A 27 4.52 -14.09 18.36
N CYS A 28 5.03 -14.22 17.15
CA CYS A 28 4.85 -13.21 16.12
C CYS A 28 3.39 -13.19 15.64
N HIS A 29 2.80 -12.01 15.48
CA HIS A 29 1.46 -11.84 14.91
C HIS A 29 1.46 -11.57 13.39
N GLY A 30 2.56 -11.88 12.70
CA GLY A 30 2.63 -11.76 11.25
C GLY A 30 1.66 -12.74 10.58
N LYS A 31 0.88 -12.26 9.59
CA LYS A 31 -0.14 -13.07 8.89
C LYS A 31 0.36 -14.43 8.36
N TYR A 32 1.64 -14.53 8.02
CA TYR A 32 2.28 -15.73 7.50
C TYR A 32 3.44 -16.22 8.39
N CYS A 33 3.41 -15.90 9.69
CA CYS A 33 4.49 -16.18 10.61
C CYS A 33 3.95 -16.66 11.97
N ASP A 34 4.05 -17.96 12.21
CA ASP A 34 3.67 -18.59 13.47
C ASP A 34 4.87 -18.87 14.39
N LYS A 35 6.01 -18.24 14.11
CA LYS A 35 7.27 -18.46 14.84
C LYS A 35 7.31 -17.64 16.12
N GLU A 36 7.94 -18.21 17.13
CA GLU A 36 8.30 -17.52 18.36
C GLU A 36 9.43 -16.51 18.13
N ILE A 37 9.38 -15.41 18.87
CA ILE A 37 10.39 -14.34 18.82
C ILE A 37 11.45 -14.68 19.86
N THR A 38 12.68 -14.93 19.41
CA THR A 38 13.78 -15.36 20.27
C THR A 38 14.22 -14.27 21.24
N LYS A 39 14.60 -14.64 22.47
CA LYS A 39 15.13 -13.71 23.47
C LYS A 39 16.34 -12.95 22.91
N GLY A 40 16.38 -11.64 23.14
CA GLY A 40 17.43 -10.74 22.68
C GLY A 40 17.31 -10.31 21.21
N SER A 41 16.34 -10.84 20.45
CA SER A 41 16.08 -10.38 19.09
C SER A 41 15.29 -9.07 19.09
N LEU A 42 15.53 -8.23 18.07
CA LEU A 42 14.76 -7.02 17.83
C LEU A 42 13.33 -7.38 17.40
N ARG A 43 12.35 -6.86 18.11
CA ARG A 43 10.93 -7.01 17.77
C ARG A 43 10.23 -5.66 17.77
N LEU A 44 9.17 -5.58 16.98
CA LEU A 44 8.30 -4.40 16.90
C LEU A 44 6.94 -4.78 17.49
N SER A 45 6.25 -3.83 18.11
CA SER A 45 4.95 -4.03 18.69
C SER A 45 3.94 -2.99 18.24
N ARG A 46 2.68 -3.40 18.25
CA ARG A 46 1.53 -2.50 18.24
C ARG A 46 0.90 -2.55 19.61
N LEU A 47 0.76 -1.41 20.27
CA LEU A 47 0.04 -1.31 21.53
C LEU A 47 -1.45 -1.20 21.22
N ILE A 48 -2.23 -2.14 21.75
CA ILE A 48 -3.68 -2.18 21.62
C ILE A 48 -4.33 -2.02 22.98
N PRO A 49 -5.49 -1.37 23.08
CA PRO A 49 -6.25 -1.36 24.32
C PRO A 49 -6.63 -2.80 24.68
N ASN A 50 -6.38 -3.15 25.93
CA ASN A 50 -6.72 -4.42 26.51
C ASN A 50 -8.19 -4.37 26.96
N PRO A 51 -9.09 -5.14 26.33
CA PRO A 51 -10.52 -5.08 26.64
C PRO A 51 -10.85 -5.60 28.05
N PHE A 52 -9.90 -6.27 28.71
CA PHE A 52 -10.10 -6.86 30.04
C PHE A 52 -9.66 -5.94 31.19
N ILE A 53 -8.99 -4.83 30.89
CA ILE A 53 -8.53 -3.89 31.91
C ILE A 53 -9.50 -2.69 31.91
N PRO A 54 -10.08 -2.34 33.06
CA PRO A 54 -11.02 -1.22 33.14
C PRO A 54 -10.31 0.09 32.77
N GLN A 55 -11.03 0.98 32.09
CA GLN A 55 -10.53 2.29 31.65
C GLN A 55 -10.12 3.21 32.82
N SER A 56 -10.40 2.82 34.06
CA SER A 56 -9.97 3.52 35.27
C SER A 56 -8.51 3.21 35.67
N SER A 57 -7.85 2.24 35.04
CA SER A 57 -6.45 1.91 35.32
C SER A 57 -5.49 2.88 34.63
N THR A 58 -4.18 2.77 34.90
CA THR A 58 -3.20 3.62 34.20
C THR A 58 -3.11 3.28 32.71
N ARG A 59 -2.80 4.26 31.85
CA ARG A 59 -2.69 4.11 30.39
C ARG A 59 -1.77 2.96 29.97
N GLU A 60 -0.68 2.75 30.70
CA GLU A 60 0.30 1.70 30.44
C GLU A 60 -0.26 0.29 30.72
N GLU A 61 -1.11 0.16 31.73
CA GLU A 61 -1.81 -1.10 32.07
C GLU A 61 -2.94 -1.40 31.09
N GLN A 62 -3.55 -0.35 30.53
CA GLN A 62 -4.59 -0.49 29.51
C GLN A 62 -4.04 -0.96 28.17
N LEU A 63 -2.74 -0.81 27.89
CA LEU A 63 -2.15 -1.13 26.60
C LEU A 63 -1.40 -2.46 26.60
N MET A 64 -1.82 -3.37 25.73
CA MET A 64 -1.15 -4.65 25.50
C MET A 64 -0.30 -4.60 24.23
N PRO A 65 0.99 -4.97 24.28
CA PRO A 65 1.83 -5.05 23.10
C PRO A 65 1.57 -6.35 22.31
N VAL A 66 1.19 -6.20 21.05
CA VAL A 66 1.14 -7.28 20.06
C VAL A 66 2.46 -7.30 19.31
N TYR A 67 3.24 -8.37 19.46
CA TYR A 67 4.61 -8.44 18.93
C TYR A 67 4.72 -9.00 17.52
N TYR A 68 5.71 -8.50 16.77
CA TYR A 68 6.03 -8.89 15.40
C TYR A 68 7.55 -8.98 15.22
N HIS A 69 8.00 -9.90 14.36
CA HIS A 69 9.32 -9.76 13.73
C HIS A 69 9.35 -8.50 12.87
N VAL A 70 10.53 -7.89 12.69
CA VAL A 70 10.71 -6.65 11.92
C VAL A 70 10.10 -6.76 10.51
N GLU A 71 10.39 -7.83 9.77
CA GLU A 71 9.87 -8.06 8.41
C GLU A 71 8.36 -8.31 8.40
N CYS A 72 7.85 -8.98 9.44
CA CYS A 72 6.42 -9.23 9.59
C CYS A 72 5.65 -7.94 9.87
N PHE A 73 6.23 -7.03 10.65
CA PHE A 73 5.65 -5.71 10.91
C PHE A 73 5.63 -4.85 9.64
N ILE A 74 6.66 -4.91 8.80
CA ILE A 74 6.67 -4.19 7.51
C ILE A 74 5.54 -4.70 6.60
N ASN A 75 5.37 -6.02 6.49
CA ASN A 75 4.25 -6.60 5.73
C ASN A 75 2.89 -6.21 6.32
N TYR A 76 2.79 -6.14 7.64
CA TYR A 76 1.62 -5.58 8.30
C TYR A 76 1.44 -4.10 7.92
N SER A 77 2.49 -3.27 7.98
CA SER A 77 2.43 -1.85 7.62
C SER A 77 2.02 -1.63 6.16
N ARG A 78 2.41 -2.53 5.25
CA ARG A 78 2.00 -2.53 3.83
C ARG A 78 0.53 -2.92 3.61
N SER A 79 -0.11 -3.59 4.55
CA SER A 79 -1.47 -4.11 4.41
C SER A 79 -2.45 -3.44 5.37
N GLY A 80 -3.67 -3.17 4.91
CA GLY A 80 -4.72 -2.63 5.76
C GLY A 80 -5.47 -1.48 5.11
N ASN A 81 -6.42 -0.90 5.84
CA ASN A 81 -7.21 0.21 5.36
C ASN A 81 -6.39 1.48 5.16
N GLU A 82 -6.92 2.44 4.42
CA GLU A 82 -6.30 3.75 4.22
C GLU A 82 -6.21 4.53 5.55
N ASN A 83 -7.23 4.42 6.41
CA ASN A 83 -7.23 4.99 7.76
C ASN A 83 -6.27 4.31 8.75
N LYS A 84 -5.64 3.20 8.37
CA LYS A 84 -4.67 2.54 9.25
C LYS A 84 -3.54 3.52 9.53
N LYS A 85 -3.27 3.79 10.82
CA LYS A 85 -2.05 4.51 11.20
C LYS A 85 -0.84 3.77 10.65
N ARG A 86 -0.10 4.42 9.75
CA ARG A 86 1.19 3.96 9.24
C ARG A 86 2.27 4.71 9.98
N VAL A 87 3.42 4.06 10.13
CA VAL A 87 4.61 4.70 10.67
C VAL A 87 5.08 5.74 9.66
N GLN A 88 5.11 7.00 10.07
CA GLN A 88 5.61 8.13 9.30
C GLN A 88 7.07 8.40 9.69
N ASN A 89 7.36 8.46 10.99
CA ASN A 89 8.69 8.72 11.49
C ASN A 89 9.08 7.69 12.56
N VAL A 90 10.04 6.83 12.22
CA VAL A 90 10.51 5.76 13.09
C VAL A 90 10.97 6.25 14.47
N GLU A 91 11.59 7.43 14.55
CA GLU A 91 12.14 7.93 15.82
C GLU A 91 11.06 8.41 16.79
N LYS A 92 9.95 8.93 16.26
CA LYS A 92 8.86 9.52 17.05
C LYS A 92 7.72 8.55 17.27
N ASP A 93 7.44 7.71 16.28
CA ASP A 93 6.29 6.82 16.30
C ASP A 93 6.53 5.54 17.12
N PHE A 94 7.78 5.14 17.31
CA PHE A 94 8.14 3.96 18.10
C PHE A 94 8.63 4.32 19.51
N GLN A 95 7.88 3.86 20.51
CA GLN A 95 8.33 3.83 21.91
C GLN A 95 9.53 2.89 22.07
N GLY A 96 10.55 3.33 22.79
CA GLY A 96 11.79 2.54 23.01
C GLY A 96 12.83 2.65 21.89
N PHE A 97 12.60 3.45 20.84
CA PHE A 97 13.58 3.59 19.74
C PHE A 97 14.94 4.07 20.23
N ASN A 98 14.95 4.98 21.22
CA ASN A 98 16.17 5.55 21.78
C ASN A 98 17.05 4.52 22.52
N GLU A 99 16.48 3.43 23.02
CA GLU A 99 17.20 2.37 23.74
C GLU A 99 17.84 1.34 22.80
N LEU A 100 17.49 1.37 21.51
CA LEU A 100 18.04 0.45 20.53
C LEU A 100 19.51 0.70 20.22
N LYS A 101 20.23 -0.37 19.88
CA LYS A 101 21.61 -0.27 19.37
C LYS A 101 21.63 0.50 18.06
N LYS A 102 22.70 1.29 17.83
CA LYS A 102 22.87 2.10 16.61
C LYS A 102 22.66 1.29 15.30
N LYS A 103 23.19 0.06 15.25
CA LYS A 103 23.02 -0.85 14.10
C LYS A 103 21.54 -1.13 13.78
N ASP A 104 20.74 -1.34 14.80
CA ASP A 104 19.31 -1.66 14.66
C ASP A 104 18.49 -0.41 14.35
N LYS A 105 18.83 0.74 14.97
CA LYS A 105 18.27 2.05 14.61
C LYS A 105 18.45 2.35 13.12
N ASP A 106 19.66 2.17 12.60
CA ASP A 106 19.98 2.40 11.19
C ASP A 106 19.24 1.42 10.27
N LYS A 107 19.07 0.16 10.71
CA LYS A 107 18.29 -0.84 9.98
C LYS A 107 16.82 -0.44 9.86
N LEU A 108 16.19 -0.01 10.96
CA LEU A 108 14.79 0.43 10.94
C LEU A 108 14.60 1.67 10.08
N LYS A 109 15.46 2.69 10.23
CA LYS A 109 15.42 3.90 9.38
C LYS A 109 15.49 3.56 7.89
N LYS A 110 16.43 2.70 7.48
CA LYS A 110 16.56 2.28 6.08
C LYS A 110 15.33 1.57 5.55
N LEU A 111 14.72 0.69 6.36
CA LEU A 111 13.53 -0.06 5.97
C LEU A 111 12.33 0.87 5.80
N PHE A 112 12.01 1.72 6.79
CA PHE A 112 10.85 2.61 6.70
C PHE A 112 11.02 3.73 5.67
N ASN A 113 12.23 4.27 5.46
CA ASN A 113 12.49 5.22 4.37
C ASN A 113 12.32 4.56 2.98
N TYR A 114 12.57 3.27 2.87
CA TYR A 114 12.29 2.52 1.64
C TYR A 114 10.78 2.33 1.44
N GLU A 115 10.03 2.05 2.51
CA GLU A 115 8.57 1.96 2.47
C GLU A 115 7.89 3.28 2.08
N GLU A 116 8.37 4.40 2.61
CA GLU A 116 7.85 5.74 2.28
C GLU A 116 8.02 6.03 0.78
N LYS A 117 9.20 5.71 0.22
CA LYS A 117 9.45 5.82 -1.23
C LYS A 117 8.55 4.92 -2.07
N ILE A 118 8.17 3.74 -1.57
CA ILE A 118 7.21 2.88 -2.26
C ILE A 118 5.82 3.51 -2.26
N GLN A 119 5.39 4.07 -1.11
CA GLN A 119 4.10 4.73 -1.00
C GLN A 119 4.02 5.95 -1.92
N GLU A 120 5.08 6.77 -1.99
CA GLU A 120 5.17 7.93 -2.87
C GLU A 120 5.04 7.53 -4.35
N LYS A 121 5.80 6.52 -4.79
CA LYS A 121 5.78 6.03 -6.19
C LYS A 121 4.42 5.52 -6.65
N LEU A 122 3.63 4.95 -5.73
CA LEU A 122 2.32 4.34 -5.99
C LEU A 122 1.15 5.23 -5.53
N SER A 123 1.42 6.49 -5.18
CA SER A 123 0.39 7.50 -5.00
C SER A 123 -0.27 7.80 -6.33
N GLU A 124 -1.58 8.10 -6.29
CA GLU A 124 -2.45 8.21 -7.47
C GLU A 124 -2.06 9.36 -8.43
N THR A 125 -1.09 10.19 -8.02
CA THR A 125 -0.53 11.29 -8.80
C THR A 125 0.64 10.90 -9.69
N SER A 126 1.11 9.65 -9.65
CA SER A 126 2.21 9.21 -10.52
C SER A 126 1.73 9.00 -11.96
N PRO A 127 2.20 9.79 -12.95
CA PRO A 127 1.77 9.68 -14.35
C PRO A 127 2.28 8.39 -15.06
N THR A 128 3.12 7.60 -14.38
CA THR A 128 3.79 6.42 -14.95
C THR A 128 3.12 5.10 -14.55
N ALA A 129 2.23 5.11 -13.55
CA ALA A 129 1.63 3.89 -13.02
C ALA A 129 0.51 3.36 -13.93
N ASN A 130 0.68 2.16 -14.46
CA ASN A 130 -0.40 1.49 -15.19
C ASN A 130 -1.42 0.95 -14.19
N THR A 131 -2.70 1.27 -14.36
CA THR A 131 -3.76 0.96 -13.39
C THR A 131 -4.96 0.33 -14.07
N ASN A 132 -5.36 -0.85 -13.59
CA ASN A 132 -6.61 -1.52 -13.93
C ASN A 132 -7.59 -1.34 -12.79
N TYR A 133 -8.76 -0.77 -13.10
CA TYR A 133 -9.85 -0.63 -12.16
C TYR A 133 -11.01 -1.55 -12.59
N LEU A 134 -11.42 -2.42 -11.69
CA LEU A 134 -12.40 -3.47 -11.91
C LEU A 134 -13.54 -3.37 -10.90
N GLU A 135 -14.77 -3.50 -11.37
CA GLU A 135 -15.98 -3.48 -10.53
C GLU A 135 -16.74 -4.78 -10.66
N HIS A 136 -17.35 -5.20 -9.56
CA HIS A 136 -18.27 -6.33 -9.52
C HIS A 136 -19.63 -5.83 -9.04
N ASP A 137 -20.55 -5.65 -9.97
CA ASP A 137 -21.84 -4.98 -9.75
C ASP A 137 -22.73 -5.73 -8.75
N GLN A 138 -22.71 -7.07 -8.74
CA GLN A 138 -23.56 -7.89 -7.85
C GLN A 138 -23.14 -7.74 -6.39
N ASP A 139 -21.88 -8.04 -6.08
CA ASP A 139 -21.29 -7.91 -4.75
C ASP A 139 -21.02 -6.46 -4.30
N LYS A 140 -21.22 -5.48 -5.19
CA LYS A 140 -20.82 -4.08 -4.98
C LYS A 140 -19.37 -3.97 -4.49
N LYS A 141 -18.44 -4.65 -5.15
CA LYS A 141 -16.99 -4.63 -4.80
C LYS A 141 -16.19 -4.00 -5.91
N TYR A 142 -15.07 -3.38 -5.57
CA TYR A 142 -14.09 -2.91 -6.55
C TYR A 142 -12.69 -3.41 -6.24
N TRP A 143 -11.87 -3.50 -7.29
CA TRP A 143 -10.44 -3.77 -7.24
C TRP A 143 -9.73 -2.78 -8.15
N GLN A 144 -8.76 -2.07 -7.61
CA GLN A 144 -7.83 -1.24 -8.34
C GLN A 144 -6.44 -1.83 -8.18
N ILE A 145 -5.89 -2.31 -9.28
CA ILE A 145 -4.55 -2.88 -9.33
C ILE A 145 -3.69 -1.89 -10.09
N SER A 146 -2.64 -1.37 -9.48
CA SER A 146 -1.67 -0.45 -10.07
C SER A 146 -0.29 -1.10 -10.06
N ILE A 147 0.49 -0.87 -11.10
CA ILE A 147 1.89 -1.28 -11.21
C ILE A 147 2.75 -0.05 -11.52
N ASP A 148 3.82 0.11 -10.76
CA ASP A 148 4.91 1.03 -11.07
C ASP A 148 6.24 0.30 -10.90
N ASN A 149 6.96 0.17 -12.00
CA ASN A 149 8.18 -0.61 -12.07
C ASN A 149 7.99 -2.00 -11.41
N LYS A 150 8.88 -2.38 -10.49
CA LYS A 150 8.88 -3.70 -9.83
C LYS A 150 7.87 -3.82 -8.70
N THR A 151 6.95 -2.87 -8.56
CA THR A 151 6.04 -2.81 -7.41
C THR A 151 4.60 -2.72 -7.87
N THR A 152 3.73 -3.44 -7.17
CA THR A 152 2.28 -3.38 -7.38
C THR A 152 1.56 -2.90 -6.13
N LYS A 153 0.52 -2.10 -6.34
CA LYS A 153 -0.46 -1.67 -5.33
C LYS A 153 -1.79 -2.26 -5.70
N THR A 154 -2.45 -2.95 -4.77
CA THR A 154 -3.82 -3.44 -4.94
C THR A 154 -4.70 -2.80 -3.89
N LYS A 155 -5.62 -1.93 -4.30
CA LYS A 155 -6.68 -1.33 -3.46
C LYS A 155 -7.97 -2.08 -3.75
N TYR A 156 -8.69 -2.53 -2.74
CA TYR A 156 -10.00 -3.17 -2.93
C TYR A 156 -10.95 -2.82 -1.80
N GLY A 157 -12.23 -2.69 -2.12
CA GLY A 157 -13.25 -2.22 -1.19
C GLY A 157 -14.66 -2.45 -1.70
N LEU A 158 -15.63 -1.86 -0.99
CA LEU A 158 -17.03 -1.86 -1.39
C LEU A 158 -17.34 -0.60 -2.21
N LEU A 159 -18.17 -0.74 -3.23
CA LEU A 159 -18.67 0.35 -4.06
C LEU A 159 -19.67 1.18 -3.27
N GLY A 160 -19.42 2.49 -3.17
CA GLY A 160 -20.28 3.45 -2.45
C GLY A 160 -19.87 3.71 -1.01
N GLU A 161 -18.95 2.91 -0.46
CA GLU A 161 -18.28 3.22 0.81
C GLU A 161 -17.17 4.25 0.60
N PRO A 162 -16.80 5.03 1.64
CA PRO A 162 -15.66 5.92 1.55
C PRO A 162 -14.39 5.11 1.32
N ASP A 163 -13.50 5.66 0.48
CA ASP A 163 -12.22 5.02 0.13
C ASP A 163 -11.33 4.72 1.35
N SER A 164 -11.56 5.45 2.43
CA SER A 164 -10.96 5.25 3.74
C SER A 164 -11.12 3.80 4.28
N ASN A 165 -12.19 3.12 3.87
CA ASN A 165 -12.51 1.73 4.25
C ASN A 165 -11.87 0.69 3.32
N ALA A 166 -11.29 1.10 2.19
CA ALA A 166 -10.65 0.21 1.24
C ALA A 166 -9.34 -0.36 1.80
N ILE A 167 -9.09 -1.64 1.53
CA ILE A 167 -7.85 -2.32 1.91
C ILE A 167 -6.83 -2.11 0.80
N ILE A 168 -5.63 -1.67 1.19
CA ILE A 168 -4.49 -1.47 0.30
C ILE A 168 -3.42 -2.52 0.60
N LEU A 169 -2.88 -3.13 -0.44
CA LEU A 169 -1.79 -4.10 -0.40
C LEU A 169 -0.66 -3.67 -1.33
N TYR A 170 0.55 -3.61 -0.79
CA TYR A 170 1.78 -3.37 -1.57
C TYR A 170 2.58 -4.65 -1.72
N LYS A 171 3.10 -4.89 -2.92
CA LYS A 171 3.96 -6.04 -3.21
C LYS A 171 5.10 -5.70 -4.16
N ASP A 172 6.32 -5.96 -3.70
CA ASP A 172 7.55 -5.84 -4.48
C ASP A 172 7.90 -7.17 -5.16
N PHE A 173 8.57 -7.06 -6.31
CA PHE A 173 9.09 -8.18 -7.07
C PHE A 173 10.58 -8.00 -7.37
N SER A 174 11.26 -9.10 -7.68
CA SER A 174 12.70 -9.06 -7.98
C SER A 174 12.96 -8.37 -9.31
N THR A 175 12.05 -8.54 -10.26
CA THR A 175 12.16 -8.04 -11.63
C THR A 175 10.86 -7.38 -12.10
N GLN A 176 10.97 -6.50 -13.12
CA GLN A 176 9.82 -5.86 -13.76
C GLN A 176 8.83 -6.89 -14.30
N SER A 177 9.37 -7.87 -15.03
CA SER A 177 8.56 -8.92 -15.66
C SER A 177 7.77 -9.75 -14.65
N GLU A 178 8.28 -9.96 -13.43
CA GLU A 178 7.52 -10.61 -12.36
C GLU A 178 6.35 -9.76 -11.87
N ALA A 179 6.55 -8.44 -11.74
CA ALA A 179 5.50 -7.50 -11.38
C ALA A 179 4.42 -7.44 -12.47
N ASP A 180 4.82 -7.35 -13.75
CA ASP A 180 3.89 -7.35 -14.89
C ASP A 180 3.05 -8.64 -14.92
N LYS A 181 3.68 -9.81 -14.77
CA LYS A 181 2.99 -11.09 -14.68
C LYS A 181 2.00 -11.14 -13.53
N TYR A 182 2.36 -10.57 -12.37
CA TYR A 182 1.44 -10.51 -11.23
C TYR A 182 0.26 -9.58 -11.51
N PHE A 183 0.51 -8.41 -12.12
CA PHE A 183 -0.51 -7.44 -12.51
C PHE A 183 -1.52 -8.04 -13.49
N GLU A 184 -1.03 -8.66 -14.56
CA GLU A 184 -1.86 -9.35 -15.57
C GLU A 184 -2.63 -10.51 -14.92
N LYS A 185 -1.93 -11.40 -14.20
CA LYS A 185 -2.56 -12.54 -13.51
C LYS A 185 -3.68 -12.10 -12.57
N LYS A 186 -3.47 -11.03 -11.79
CA LYS A 186 -4.49 -10.54 -10.87
C LYS A 186 -5.67 -9.91 -11.59
N THR A 187 -5.43 -9.21 -12.69
CA THR A 187 -6.50 -8.68 -13.53
C THR A 187 -7.33 -9.82 -14.13
N GLU A 188 -6.69 -10.82 -14.73
CA GLU A 188 -7.36 -12.00 -15.31
C GLU A 188 -8.13 -12.81 -14.27
N GLU A 189 -7.55 -13.03 -13.09
CA GLU A 189 -8.22 -13.71 -11.98
C GLU A 189 -9.52 -13.01 -11.64
N LYS A 190 -9.54 -11.67 -11.57
CA LYS A 190 -10.75 -10.90 -11.27
C LYS A 190 -11.76 -10.93 -12.41
N LEU A 191 -11.33 -10.80 -13.66
CA LEU A 191 -12.22 -10.94 -14.82
C LEU A 191 -12.93 -12.31 -14.84
N LYS A 192 -12.22 -13.39 -14.49
CA LYS A 192 -12.82 -14.74 -14.37
C LYS A 192 -13.86 -14.85 -13.25
N HIS A 193 -13.77 -14.01 -12.22
CA HIS A 193 -14.71 -13.96 -11.11
C HIS A 193 -15.83 -12.92 -11.34
N GLY A 194 -16.15 -12.57 -12.60
CA GLY A 194 -17.29 -11.71 -12.93
C GLY A 194 -17.04 -10.21 -12.72
N TYR A 195 -15.81 -9.79 -12.47
CA TYR A 195 -15.47 -8.35 -12.45
C TYR A 195 -15.40 -7.81 -13.88
N THR A 196 -15.75 -6.53 -14.05
CA THR A 196 -15.67 -5.82 -15.34
C THR A 196 -14.69 -4.64 -15.25
N MET A 197 -13.89 -4.45 -16.30
CA MET A 197 -12.98 -3.31 -16.39
C MET A 197 -13.77 -2.02 -16.62
N LYS A 198 -13.52 -1.00 -15.80
CA LYS A 198 -14.02 0.36 -16.05
C LYS A 198 -12.85 1.29 -16.30
N LYS A 199 -12.98 2.16 -17.30
CA LYS A 199 -12.09 3.32 -17.43
C LYS A 199 -12.38 4.23 -16.24
N GLN A 200 -11.35 4.56 -15.43
CA GLN A 200 -11.46 5.62 -14.44
C GLN A 200 -11.96 6.88 -15.15
N THR A 201 -13.23 7.22 -14.97
CA THR A 201 -13.71 8.57 -15.25
C THR A 201 -13.37 9.36 -14.01
N ALA A 202 -12.42 10.27 -14.15
CA ALA A 202 -11.99 11.18 -13.10
C ALA A 202 -13.15 12.13 -12.75
N THR A 203 -14.12 11.67 -11.98
CA THR A 203 -15.16 12.53 -11.38
C THR A 203 -15.87 11.79 -10.25
N ARG A 204 -15.44 12.05 -9.01
CA ARG A 204 -16.35 12.24 -7.88
C ARG A 204 -15.86 13.44 -7.09
N LYS A 205 -16.33 14.62 -7.50
CA LYS A 205 -16.36 15.79 -6.62
C LYS A 205 -17.29 15.45 -5.46
N ASN A 206 -16.82 15.74 -4.25
CA ASN A 206 -17.65 15.93 -3.06
C ASN A 206 -18.77 16.91 -3.39
N ASP A 207 -20.03 16.44 -3.43
CA ASP A 207 -21.19 17.30 -3.28
C ASP A 207 -21.57 17.31 -1.80
N GLN A 208 -21.03 18.28 -1.07
CA GLN A 208 -21.67 18.83 0.12
C GLN A 208 -22.28 20.19 -0.25
N THR A 209 -23.60 20.16 -0.34
CA THR A 209 -24.58 21.17 0.06
C THR A 209 -24.08 22.60 0.28
N SER A 210 -24.60 23.55 -0.50
CA SER A 210 -25.03 24.83 0.08
C SER A 210 -26.29 25.35 -0.62
N LEU A 211 -27.38 25.38 0.15
CA LEU A 211 -28.53 26.23 -0.05
C LEU A 211 -28.10 27.68 0.19
N SER A 212 -28.32 28.58 -0.77
CA SER A 212 -28.63 29.99 -0.51
C SER A 212 -29.14 30.72 -1.76
N THR A 213 -30.47 30.91 -1.79
CA THR A 213 -31.17 32.20 -1.90
C THR A 213 -30.70 33.26 -2.92
N THR A 214 -31.53 33.42 -3.97
CA THR A 214 -32.05 34.71 -4.51
C THR A 214 -31.08 35.72 -5.16
N ARG A 215 -31.13 35.84 -6.50
CA ARG A 215 -31.62 37.05 -7.19
C ARG A 215 -31.70 36.94 -8.73
N LYS A 216 -32.93 37.15 -9.17
CA LYS A 216 -33.44 37.61 -10.48
C LYS A 216 -32.57 38.70 -11.12
N ARG A 217 -32.04 38.48 -12.33
CA ARG A 217 -31.97 39.52 -13.38
C ARG A 217 -31.86 38.93 -14.79
N LYS A 218 -32.66 39.53 -15.66
CA LYS A 218 -32.97 39.25 -17.07
C LYS A 218 -32.08 40.17 -17.94
N GLN A 219 -31.55 39.67 -19.07
CA GLN A 219 -31.19 40.36 -20.34
C GLN A 219 -30.11 39.50 -21.05
N SER A 220 -30.33 38.81 -22.17
CA SER A 220 -30.67 39.21 -23.56
C SER A 220 -29.54 39.90 -24.34
N SER A 221 -28.88 39.15 -25.24
CA SER A 221 -28.60 39.55 -26.64
C SER A 221 -27.66 38.55 -27.35
N THR A 222 -28.10 38.00 -28.48
CA THR A 222 -27.34 37.31 -29.55
C THR A 222 -26.85 38.34 -30.60
N PRO A 223 -26.32 37.93 -31.79
CA PRO A 223 -25.01 37.36 -32.14
C PRO A 223 -24.26 38.29 -33.17
N PRO A 224 -23.11 37.92 -33.80
CA PRO A 224 -23.22 37.24 -35.11
C PRO A 224 -22.07 36.29 -35.55
N LYS A 225 -22.50 35.39 -36.45
CA LYS A 225 -21.85 34.58 -37.51
C LYS A 225 -20.55 35.13 -38.17
N SER A 226 -19.60 34.23 -38.46
CA SER A 226 -19.06 33.98 -39.82
C SER A 226 -18.07 32.79 -39.88
N THR A 227 -18.39 31.79 -40.72
CA THR A 227 -17.51 30.76 -41.34
C THR A 227 -16.81 31.32 -42.59
N PRO A 228 -16.03 30.58 -43.45
CA PRO A 228 -15.34 29.28 -43.36
C PRO A 228 -13.85 29.34 -43.86
N THR A 229 -13.12 28.19 -43.94
CA THR A 229 -12.45 27.68 -45.19
C THR A 229 -11.12 26.87 -45.00
N LYS A 230 -11.16 25.62 -45.52
CA LYS A 230 -10.16 24.74 -46.22
C LYS A 230 -8.78 24.30 -45.66
N ARG A 231 -8.53 23.00 -45.94
CA ARG A 231 -7.30 22.29 -46.43
C ARG A 231 -6.09 22.25 -45.48
N GLN A 232 -5.19 21.25 -45.43
CA GLN A 232 -4.71 20.12 -46.25
C GLN A 232 -4.03 19.15 -45.24
N LYS A 233 -4.27 17.83 -45.20
CA LYS A 233 -3.58 16.71 -45.89
C LYS A 233 -2.03 16.78 -45.94
N THR A 234 -1.36 15.94 -45.13
CA THR A 234 -0.07 15.23 -45.36
C THR A 234 -0.03 14.02 -44.39
N THR A 235 -0.06 12.74 -44.80
CA THR A 235 1.04 11.83 -45.25
C THR A 235 2.31 12.01 -44.41
N SER A 236 2.82 11.06 -43.63
CA SER A 236 3.41 9.73 -43.96
C SER A 236 3.71 9.01 -42.61
N THR A 237 3.82 7.68 -42.48
CA THR A 237 5.03 6.90 -42.79
C THR A 237 4.75 5.40 -42.62
N LYS A 238 5.34 4.62 -43.53
CA LYS A 238 5.18 3.18 -43.75
C LYS A 238 6.42 2.43 -43.24
N GLN A 239 6.17 1.42 -42.39
CA GLN A 239 6.78 0.07 -42.28
C GLN A 239 8.30 -0.19 -42.13
N GLN A 240 8.53 -1.40 -41.58
CA GLN A 240 9.72 -2.31 -41.62
C GLN A 240 10.74 -2.09 -40.51
N LYS A 241 10.98 -2.98 -39.52
CA LYS A 241 11.11 -4.46 -39.42
C LYS A 241 12.38 -5.01 -40.09
N THR A 242 13.40 -5.34 -39.27
CA THR A 242 14.34 -6.47 -39.41
C THR A 242 15.31 -6.49 -38.20
N THR A 243 15.19 -7.45 -37.28
CA THR A 243 15.99 -8.69 -37.14
C THR A 243 17.49 -8.50 -36.80
N SER A 244 17.84 -8.68 -35.52
CA SER A 244 19.20 -8.95 -35.06
C SER A 244 19.28 -10.33 -34.41
N THR A 245 19.89 -11.26 -35.14
CA THR A 245 20.21 -12.64 -34.73
C THR A 245 21.51 -12.72 -33.95
N LYS A 246 21.49 -13.56 -32.90
CA LYS A 246 22.51 -14.52 -32.44
C LYS A 246 23.88 -13.97 -31.99
N LYS A 247 24.63 -14.60 -31.07
CA LYS A 247 24.45 -15.62 -30.02
C LYS A 247 25.87 -15.75 -29.46
N SER A 248 26.13 -15.26 -28.25
CA SER A 248 27.45 -15.29 -27.62
C SER A 248 27.53 -16.42 -26.58
N THR A 249 28.61 -17.21 -26.72
CA THR A 249 29.47 -17.81 -25.66
C THR A 249 28.82 -18.63 -24.54
N SER A 250 29.02 -19.96 -24.51
CA SER A 250 30.22 -20.65 -23.98
C SER A 250 30.31 -20.60 -22.45
N THR A 251 29.99 -21.70 -21.76
CA THR A 251 30.95 -22.36 -20.85
C THR A 251 30.50 -23.75 -20.40
N ARG A 252 31.43 -24.67 -20.67
CA ARG A 252 31.63 -26.04 -20.23
C ARG A 252 31.51 -26.21 -18.70
N LYS A 253 30.74 -27.21 -18.26
CA LYS A 253 30.66 -27.71 -16.87
C LYS A 253 31.12 -29.17 -16.81
N GLN A 254 31.54 -29.57 -15.61
CA GLN A 254 32.00 -30.88 -15.11
C GLN A 254 33.53 -30.98 -14.98
N PRO A 255 34.07 -31.79 -14.03
CA PRO A 255 33.54 -32.19 -12.71
C PRO A 255 34.63 -32.16 -11.62
N ILE A 256 34.30 -32.05 -10.33
CA ILE A 256 35.21 -32.55 -9.26
C ILE A 256 34.45 -33.31 -8.19
N ARG A 257 34.81 -34.59 -8.16
CA ARG A 257 34.61 -35.66 -7.18
C ARG A 257 35.46 -35.36 -5.94
N SER A 258 34.92 -35.48 -4.73
CA SER A 258 35.75 -35.62 -3.53
C SER A 258 35.09 -36.51 -2.50
N THR A 259 35.90 -37.45 -2.04
CA THR A 259 35.63 -38.64 -1.25
C THR A 259 35.64 -38.36 0.26
N ARG A 260 34.64 -38.90 0.94
CA ARG A 260 34.70 -39.70 2.19
C ARG A 260 36.07 -39.78 2.89
N LYS A 261 36.13 -39.38 4.16
CA LYS A 261 37.00 -40.00 5.18
C LYS A 261 36.33 -40.00 6.56
N LYS A 262 36.05 -41.22 7.03
CA LYS A 262 35.72 -41.60 8.41
C LYS A 262 37.04 -41.92 9.11
N THR A 263 37.27 -41.38 10.29
CA THR A 263 38.25 -41.78 11.32
C THR A 263 37.81 -41.06 12.58
N LYS A 264 37.83 -41.62 13.79
CA LYS A 264 37.99 -42.97 14.33
C LYS A 264 37.31 -42.89 15.70
#